data_AF-A0A7C9NUC0-F1
#
_entry.id   AF-A0A7C9NUC0-F1
#
_cell.length_a   1.000
_cell.length_b   1.000
_cell.length_c   1.000
_cell.angle_alpha   90.00
_cell.angle_beta   90.00
_cell.angle_gamma   90.00
#
_symmetry.space_group_name_H-M   'P 1'
#
loop_
_entity.id
_entity.type
_entity.pdbx_description
1 polymer ?
#
loop_
_entity_poly.entity_id
_entity_poly.type
_entity_poly.pdbx_seq_one_letter_code
_entity_poly.pdbx_strand_id
1 'polypeptide(L)'
;MAKIAEAEMERARIIIRRLMWMLNEESGGMGWGVGEGYAEALFHSEKLKKEYLQVYLSYLWPEGNYLEFPPAQRGLAWGIGRLAQRYEEEVIKLSGHEYLLLHLSSEDPTVSFLSLWSLTQFKSLRTSLKKEDYSKPLERLKHLDWKVLLFDGETIKTYTPQDLESLLF
;
A
#
# COMPACT_ATOMS: atom_id res chain seq x y z
N MET A 1 -1.06 -6.30 16.71
CA MET A 1 -0.22 -7.44 16.27
C MET A 1 1.10 -7.58 17.04
N ALA A 2 1.82 -6.48 17.35
CA ALA A 2 3.09 -6.49 18.09
C ALA A 2 3.08 -7.36 19.36
N LYS A 3 2.10 -7.16 20.25
CA LYS A 3 1.98 -7.93 21.52
C LYS A 3 1.84 -9.44 21.31
N ILE A 4 1.16 -9.88 20.24
CA ILE A 4 1.00 -11.30 19.91
C ILE A 4 2.32 -11.84 19.38
N ALA A 5 3.00 -11.11 18.50
CA ALA A 5 4.30 -11.50 17.96
C ALA A 5 5.40 -11.57 19.05
N GLU A 6 5.36 -10.66 20.03
CA GLU A 6 6.28 -10.68 21.16
C GLU A 6 6.03 -11.87 22.10
N ALA A 7 4.77 -12.21 22.34
CA ALA A 7 4.39 -13.33 23.21
C ALA A 7 4.52 -14.71 22.53
N GLU A 8 4.05 -14.85 21.30
CA GLU A 8 4.04 -16.10 20.50
C GLU A 8 4.14 -15.78 19.00
N MET A 9 5.38 -15.75 18.48
CA MET A 9 5.62 -15.53 17.04
C MET A 9 4.86 -16.51 16.15
N GLU A 10 4.72 -17.78 16.53
CA GLU A 10 4.02 -18.75 15.68
C GLU A 10 2.52 -18.44 15.54
N ARG A 11 1.87 -17.94 16.59
CA ARG A 11 0.49 -17.45 16.48
C ARG A 11 0.40 -16.25 15.54
N ALA A 12 1.37 -15.35 15.62
CA ALA A 12 1.43 -14.22 14.71
C ALA A 12 1.59 -14.67 13.24
N ARG A 13 2.43 -15.67 12.96
CA ARG A 13 2.58 -16.26 11.62
C ARG A 13 1.30 -16.93 11.14
N ILE A 14 0.57 -17.65 12.00
CA ILE A 14 -0.73 -18.25 11.64
C ILE A 14 -1.71 -17.17 11.15
N ILE A 15 -1.77 -16.03 11.84
CA ILE A 15 -2.64 -14.92 11.44
C ILE A 15 -2.19 -14.34 10.09
N ILE A 16 -0.89 -14.14 9.87
CA ILE A 16 -0.38 -13.66 8.58
C ILE A 16 -0.69 -14.64 7.45
N ARG A 17 -0.49 -15.95 7.66
CA ARG A 17 -0.86 -16.98 6.68
C ARG A 17 -2.36 -16.97 6.35
N ARG A 18 -3.22 -16.66 7.32
CA ARG A 18 -4.67 -16.47 7.07
C ARG A 18 -4.94 -15.22 6.24
N LEU A 19 -4.27 -14.10 6.51
CA LEU A 19 -4.39 -12.88 5.69
C LEU A 19 -3.93 -13.15 4.25
N MET A 20 -2.81 -13.85 4.06
CA MET A 20 -2.33 -14.27 2.75
C MET A 20 -3.33 -15.15 2.01
N TRP A 21 -3.96 -16.11 2.71
CA TRP A 21 -5.00 -16.94 2.11
C TRP A 21 -6.22 -16.12 1.70
N MET A 22 -6.65 -15.14 2.50
CA MET A 22 -7.78 -14.27 2.15
C MET A 22 -7.50 -13.31 0.99
N LEU A 23 -6.23 -13.05 0.66
CA LEU A 23 -5.83 -12.34 -0.55
C LEU A 23 -5.81 -13.24 -1.79
N ASN A 24 -5.87 -14.56 -1.61
CA ASN A 24 -5.95 -15.47 -2.74
C ASN A 24 -7.36 -15.47 -3.34
N GLU A 25 -7.45 -15.46 -4.67
CA GLU A 25 -8.71 -15.53 -5.42
C GLU A 25 -9.51 -16.80 -5.12
N GLU A 26 -8.82 -17.91 -4.80
CA GLU A 26 -9.44 -19.19 -4.41
C GLU A 26 -10.18 -19.13 -3.06
N SER A 27 -9.97 -18.07 -2.26
CA SER A 27 -10.61 -17.95 -0.94
C SER A 27 -12.11 -17.68 -1.01
N GLY A 28 -12.62 -17.23 -2.17
CA GLY A 28 -14.02 -16.85 -2.37
C GLY A 28 -14.44 -15.59 -1.58
N GLY A 29 -13.52 -14.94 -0.86
CA GLY A 29 -13.74 -13.69 -0.15
C GLY A 29 -13.27 -12.49 -0.96
N MET A 30 -13.92 -11.34 -0.78
CA MET A 30 -13.57 -10.12 -1.54
C MET A 30 -12.33 -9.37 -0.99
N GLY A 31 -11.62 -9.91 0.00
CA GLY A 31 -10.32 -9.37 0.48
C GLY A 31 -10.35 -7.97 1.15
N TRP A 32 -11.52 -7.39 1.44
CA TRP A 32 -11.63 -6.02 1.98
C TRP A 32 -10.93 -5.88 3.33
N GLY A 33 -10.08 -4.87 3.48
CA GLY A 33 -9.37 -4.60 4.74
C GLY A 33 -8.19 -5.54 5.01
N VAL A 34 -7.98 -6.58 4.18
CA VAL A 34 -6.93 -7.58 4.41
C VAL A 34 -5.55 -7.00 4.13
N GLY A 35 -5.41 -6.22 3.05
CA GLY A 35 -4.16 -5.51 2.74
C GLY A 35 -3.77 -4.55 3.87
N GLU A 36 -4.72 -3.73 4.33
CA GLU A 36 -4.51 -2.76 5.41
C GLU A 36 -4.13 -3.46 6.72
N GLY A 37 -4.87 -4.51 7.10
CA GLY A 37 -4.58 -5.29 8.30
C GLY A 37 -3.22 -5.98 8.27
N TYR A 38 -2.81 -6.47 7.09
CA TYR A 38 -1.49 -7.05 6.89
C TYR A 38 -0.40 -5.98 6.99
N ALA A 39 -0.54 -4.84 6.33
CA ALA A 39 0.42 -3.73 6.46
C ALA A 39 0.56 -3.25 7.90
N GLU A 40 -0.53 -3.05 8.63
CA GLU A 40 -0.49 -2.62 10.04
C GLU A 40 0.16 -3.68 10.95
N ALA A 41 -0.03 -4.97 10.65
CA ALA A 41 0.67 -6.04 11.33
C ALA A 41 2.19 -5.94 11.16
N LEU A 42 2.65 -5.65 9.94
CA LEU A 42 4.07 -5.45 9.64
C LEU A 42 4.59 -4.14 10.24
N PHE A 43 3.82 -3.05 10.14
CA PHE A 43 4.15 -1.72 10.66
C PHE A 43 4.48 -1.76 12.16
N HIS A 44 3.71 -2.56 12.90
CA HIS A 44 3.87 -2.67 14.35
C HIS A 44 4.81 -3.79 14.81
N SER A 45 5.23 -4.71 13.95
CA SER A 45 6.08 -5.84 14.33
C SER A 45 7.27 -5.99 13.38
N GLU A 46 8.44 -5.55 13.82
CA GLU A 46 9.67 -5.66 13.03
C GLU A 46 10.01 -7.12 12.69
N LYS A 47 9.69 -8.06 13.59
CA LYS A 47 9.88 -9.50 13.34
C LYS A 47 9.00 -10.01 12.19
N LEU A 48 7.73 -9.62 12.15
CA LEU A 48 6.85 -9.97 11.03
C LEU A 48 7.28 -9.27 9.74
N LYS A 49 7.65 -7.98 9.82
CA LYS A 49 8.17 -7.23 8.67
C LYS A 49 9.37 -7.93 8.04
N LYS A 50 10.32 -8.43 8.84
CA LYS A 50 11.48 -9.19 8.36
C LYS A 50 11.11 -10.45 7.58
N GLU A 51 10.03 -11.14 7.96
CA GLU A 51 9.61 -12.38 7.32
C GLU A 51 8.71 -12.16 6.10
N TYR A 52 7.89 -11.09 6.11
CA TYR A 52 6.73 -10.99 5.24
C TYR A 52 6.66 -9.75 4.36
N LEU A 53 7.56 -8.77 4.54
CA LEU A 53 7.53 -7.54 3.74
C LEU A 53 7.63 -7.82 2.23
N GLN A 54 8.58 -8.66 1.82
CA GLN A 54 8.74 -8.98 0.40
C GLN A 54 7.49 -9.66 -0.20
N VAL A 55 6.85 -10.55 0.56
CA VAL A 55 5.60 -11.22 0.13
C VAL A 55 4.46 -10.21 0.03
N TYR A 56 4.37 -9.28 0.98
CA TYR A 56 3.37 -8.21 0.94
C TYR A 56 3.53 -7.32 -0.29
N LEU A 57 4.76 -6.89 -0.60
CA LEU A 57 5.04 -6.05 -1.75
C LEU A 57 4.79 -6.77 -3.09
N SER A 58 5.05 -8.08 -3.14
CA SER A 58 4.92 -8.84 -4.38
C SER A 58 3.49 -9.00 -4.89
N TYR A 59 2.46 -8.68 -4.08
CA TYR A 59 1.08 -8.65 -4.54
C TYR A 59 0.76 -7.50 -5.50
N LEU A 60 1.59 -6.45 -5.54
CA LEU A 60 1.52 -5.38 -6.55
C LEU A 60 2.63 -5.49 -7.60
N TRP A 61 3.34 -6.61 -7.64
CA TRP A 61 4.38 -6.83 -8.63
C TRP A 61 3.84 -7.75 -9.73
N PRO A 62 3.67 -7.28 -10.99
CA PRO A 62 3.08 -8.08 -12.06
C PRO A 62 3.78 -9.42 -12.33
N GLU A 63 5.09 -9.49 -12.13
CA GLU A 63 5.87 -10.72 -12.31
C GLU A 63 5.96 -11.58 -11.02
N GLY A 64 5.24 -11.18 -9.96
CA GLY A 64 5.25 -11.79 -8.64
C GLY A 64 3.95 -12.54 -8.29
N ASN A 65 3.46 -12.30 -7.06
CA ASN A 65 2.17 -12.85 -6.58
C ASN A 65 1.02 -11.91 -6.97
N TYR A 66 1.07 -11.37 -8.17
CA TYR A 66 0.24 -10.24 -8.57
C TYR A 66 -1.24 -10.50 -8.30
N LEU A 67 -1.90 -9.54 -7.64
CA LEU A 67 -3.31 -9.61 -7.34
C LEU A 67 -4.10 -8.95 -8.47
N GLU A 68 -4.65 -9.76 -9.37
CA GLU A 68 -5.34 -9.25 -10.58
C GLU A 68 -6.58 -8.42 -10.25
N PHE A 69 -7.26 -8.72 -9.13
CA PHE A 69 -8.48 -8.02 -8.72
C PHE A 69 -8.21 -6.61 -8.14
N PRO A 70 -8.50 -5.50 -8.87
CA PRO A 70 -8.08 -4.16 -8.46
C PRO A 70 -8.63 -3.68 -7.10
N PRO A 71 -9.88 -4.00 -6.71
CA PRO A 71 -10.38 -3.59 -5.40
C PRO A 71 -9.56 -4.11 -4.22
N ALA A 72 -8.93 -5.29 -4.35
CA ALA A 72 -8.07 -5.84 -3.31
C ALA A 72 -6.65 -5.24 -3.34
N GLN A 73 -6.23 -4.65 -4.46
CA GLN A 73 -4.97 -3.88 -4.56
C GLN A 73 -5.01 -2.57 -3.77
N ARG A 74 -6.20 -2.02 -3.46
CA ARG A 74 -6.35 -0.73 -2.76
C ARG A 74 -5.63 -0.73 -1.41
N GLY A 75 -5.93 -1.73 -0.58
CA GLY A 75 -5.30 -1.90 0.73
C GLY A 75 -3.81 -2.16 0.63
N LEU A 76 -3.39 -2.86 -0.43
CA LEU A 76 -1.98 -3.11 -0.72
C LEU A 76 -1.24 -1.80 -1.01
N ALA A 77 -1.76 -1.00 -1.94
CA ALA A 77 -1.18 0.28 -2.34
C ALA A 77 -1.04 1.20 -1.13
N TRP A 78 -2.13 1.42 -0.38
CA TRP A 78 -2.10 2.18 0.88
C TRP A 78 -1.05 1.64 1.86
N GLY A 79 -1.00 0.32 2.03
CA GLY A 79 -0.11 -0.28 3.01
C GLY A 79 1.38 -0.13 2.66
N ILE A 80 1.76 -0.03 1.38
CA ILE A 80 3.14 0.32 1.01
C ILE A 80 3.49 1.74 1.49
N GLY A 81 2.61 2.72 1.26
CA GLY A 81 2.79 4.08 1.77
C GLY A 81 2.88 4.12 3.30
N ARG A 82 1.99 3.39 3.97
CA ARG A 82 2.01 3.25 5.43
C ARG A 82 3.32 2.64 5.94
N LEU A 83 3.82 1.59 5.29
CA LEU A 83 5.08 0.94 5.66
C LEU A 83 6.28 1.86 5.40
N ALA A 84 6.26 2.64 4.32
CA ALA A 84 7.31 3.61 4.01
C ALA A 84 7.48 4.67 5.10
N GLN A 85 6.43 5.04 5.84
CA GLN A 85 6.53 5.98 6.97
C GLN A 85 7.49 5.52 8.08
N ARG A 86 7.77 4.20 8.18
CA ARG A 86 8.66 3.62 9.20
C ARG A 86 9.84 2.81 8.64
N TYR A 87 9.65 2.15 7.51
CA TYR A 87 10.59 1.19 6.91
C TYR A 87 10.95 1.58 5.47
N GLU A 88 11.10 2.89 5.23
CA GLU A 88 11.37 3.46 3.91
C GLU A 88 12.51 2.75 3.17
N GLU A 89 13.67 2.60 3.83
CA GLU A 89 14.85 1.98 3.23
C GLU A 89 14.60 0.54 2.79
N GLU A 90 13.92 -0.26 3.61
CA GLU A 90 13.60 -1.65 3.26
C GLU A 90 12.56 -1.76 2.16
N VAL A 91 11.56 -0.87 2.14
CA VAL A 91 10.56 -0.83 1.06
C VAL A 91 11.22 -0.43 -0.26
N ILE A 92 12.14 0.55 -0.25
CA ILE A 92 12.90 0.95 -1.43
C ILE A 92 13.80 -0.18 -1.91
N LYS A 93 14.54 -0.83 -1.00
CA LYS A 93 15.43 -1.96 -1.31
C LYS A 93 14.71 -3.13 -2.00
N LEU A 94 13.41 -3.29 -1.71
CA LEU A 94 12.55 -4.31 -2.30
C LEU A 94 11.67 -3.77 -3.44
N SER A 95 12.03 -2.62 -4.03
CA SER A 95 11.32 -2.01 -5.16
C SER A 95 9.84 -1.66 -4.91
N GLY A 96 9.39 -1.56 -3.65
CA GLY A 96 7.99 -1.29 -3.34
C GLY A 96 7.45 0.01 -3.93
N HIS A 97 8.30 1.04 -4.04
CA HIS A 97 7.97 2.29 -4.71
C HIS A 97 7.79 2.15 -6.23
N GLU A 98 8.56 1.28 -6.89
CA GLU A 98 8.41 1.01 -8.32
C GLU A 98 7.08 0.31 -8.61
N TYR A 99 6.66 -0.60 -7.73
CA TYR A 99 5.35 -1.26 -7.85
C TYR A 99 4.20 -0.26 -7.76
N LEU A 100 4.31 0.79 -6.93
CA LEU A 100 3.33 1.88 -6.89
C LEU A 100 3.28 2.67 -8.21
N LEU A 101 4.44 2.93 -8.83
CA LEU A 101 4.52 3.64 -10.12
C LEU A 101 3.76 2.88 -11.22
N LEU A 102 3.88 1.54 -11.25
CA LEU A 102 3.12 0.70 -12.19
C LEU A 102 1.60 0.84 -12.04
N HIS A 103 1.13 1.18 -10.83
CA HIS A 103 -0.29 1.25 -10.49
C HIS A 103 -0.87 2.67 -10.60
N LEU A 104 -0.06 3.68 -10.92
CA LEU A 104 -0.55 5.05 -11.11
C LEU A 104 -1.60 5.15 -12.23
N SER A 105 -1.50 4.30 -13.25
CA SER A 105 -2.43 4.27 -14.39
C SER A 105 -3.57 3.26 -14.23
N SER A 106 -3.71 2.61 -13.06
CA SER A 106 -4.77 1.61 -12.81
C SER A 106 -6.15 2.11 -13.22
N GLU A 107 -6.97 1.23 -13.79
CA GLU A 107 -8.37 1.56 -14.15
C GLU A 107 -9.22 1.82 -12.91
N ASP A 108 -8.85 1.24 -11.76
CA ASP A 108 -9.45 1.57 -10.49
C ASP A 108 -8.90 2.92 -9.99
N PRO A 109 -9.74 3.98 -9.92
CA PRO A 109 -9.28 5.30 -9.51
C PRO A 109 -8.80 5.32 -8.05
N THR A 110 -9.28 4.43 -7.19
CA THR A 110 -8.82 4.35 -5.79
C THR A 110 -7.44 3.75 -5.71
N VAL A 111 -7.13 2.72 -6.52
CA VAL A 111 -5.77 2.17 -6.60
C VAL A 111 -4.79 3.25 -7.08
N SER A 112 -5.13 3.94 -8.17
CA SER A 112 -4.33 5.05 -8.71
C SER A 112 -4.11 6.15 -7.66
N PHE A 113 -5.17 6.55 -6.95
CA PHE A 113 -5.12 7.55 -5.89
C PHE A 113 -4.22 7.11 -4.73
N LEU A 114 -4.39 5.89 -4.22
CA LEU A 114 -3.63 5.37 -3.09
C LEU A 114 -2.17 5.13 -3.46
N SER A 115 -1.87 4.75 -4.70
CA SER A 115 -0.50 4.67 -5.20
C SER A 115 0.17 6.03 -5.20
N LEU A 116 -0.53 7.06 -5.67
CA LEU A 116 -0.01 8.43 -5.65
C LEU A 116 0.18 8.95 -4.23
N TRP A 117 -0.81 8.76 -3.35
CA TRP A 117 -0.68 9.10 -1.93
C TRP A 117 0.51 8.38 -1.28
N SER A 118 0.69 7.09 -1.57
CA SER A 118 1.75 6.28 -0.98
C SER A 118 3.14 6.74 -1.38
N LEU A 119 3.31 7.19 -2.64
CA LEU A 119 4.55 7.77 -3.11
C LEU A 119 4.96 9.05 -2.34
N THR A 120 3.99 9.84 -1.85
CA THR A 120 4.28 11.03 -1.01
C THR A 120 4.83 10.70 0.38
N GLN A 121 4.70 9.44 0.81
CA GLN A 121 5.18 8.97 2.12
C GLN A 121 6.68 8.66 2.15
N PHE A 122 7.32 8.51 0.98
CA PHE A 122 8.75 8.29 0.84
C PHE A 122 9.50 9.63 0.89
N LYS A 123 10.12 9.94 2.03
CA LYS A 123 10.87 11.19 2.24
C LYS A 123 12.02 11.34 1.26
N SER A 124 12.73 10.26 0.95
CA SER A 124 13.89 10.28 0.05
C SER A 124 13.49 10.40 -1.42
N LEU A 125 12.26 10.02 -1.78
CA LEU A 125 11.79 10.03 -3.18
C LEU A 125 11.01 11.30 -3.54
N ARG A 126 10.62 12.15 -2.57
CA ARG A 126 9.87 13.40 -2.84
C ARG A 126 10.51 14.26 -3.91
N THR A 127 11.83 14.37 -3.92
CA THR A 127 12.58 15.19 -4.90
C THR A 127 12.84 14.47 -6.22
N SER A 128 12.58 13.16 -6.28
CA SER A 128 12.88 12.30 -7.44
C SER A 128 11.64 12.01 -8.30
N LEU A 129 10.43 12.15 -7.75
CA LEU A 129 9.18 12.06 -8.50
C LEU A 129 9.11 13.17 -9.54
N LYS A 130 9.08 12.79 -10.82
CA LYS A 130 8.95 13.76 -11.91
C LYS A 130 7.47 14.05 -12.13
N LYS A 131 7.16 15.30 -12.48
CA LYS A 131 5.79 15.72 -12.83
C LYS A 131 5.18 14.84 -13.94
N GLU A 132 6.03 14.33 -14.82
CA GLU A 132 5.65 13.42 -15.92
C GLU A 132 5.04 12.11 -15.39
N ASP A 133 5.49 11.62 -14.24
CA ASP A 133 5.07 10.35 -13.64
C ASP A 133 3.63 10.43 -13.09
N TYR A 134 3.25 11.57 -12.50
CA TYR A 134 1.98 11.72 -11.77
C TYR A 134 0.96 12.67 -12.40
N SER A 135 1.36 13.55 -13.32
CA SER A 135 0.45 14.59 -13.88
C SER A 135 -0.80 14.01 -14.53
N LYS A 136 -0.66 13.01 -15.41
CA LYS A 136 -1.81 12.36 -16.08
C LYS A 136 -2.75 11.66 -15.09
N PRO A 137 -2.27 10.78 -14.18
CA PRO A 137 -3.11 10.21 -13.12
C PRO A 137 -3.82 11.27 -12.28
N LEU A 138 -3.11 12.31 -11.86
CA LEU A 138 -3.64 13.36 -11.01
C LEU A 138 -4.77 14.14 -11.70
N GLU A 139 -4.57 14.55 -12.95
CA GLU A 139 -5.61 15.24 -13.73
C GLU A 139 -6.83 14.34 -13.97
N ARG A 140 -6.64 13.04 -14.23
CA ARG A 140 -7.73 12.07 -14.32
C ARG A 140 -8.55 12.03 -13.02
N LEU A 141 -7.89 11.97 -11.86
CA LEU A 141 -8.56 11.95 -10.56
C LEU A 141 -9.30 13.26 -10.26
N LYS A 142 -8.73 14.41 -10.65
CA LYS A 142 -9.39 15.73 -10.58
C LYS A 142 -10.66 15.77 -11.41
N HIS A 143 -10.61 15.28 -12.66
CA HIS A 143 -11.78 15.23 -13.54
C HIS A 143 -12.92 14.36 -13.00
N LEU A 144 -12.59 13.30 -12.25
CA LEU A 144 -13.57 12.43 -11.62
C LEU A 144 -14.14 12.98 -10.29
N ASP A 145 -13.63 14.11 -9.78
CA ASP A 145 -13.86 14.59 -8.41
C ASP A 145 -13.64 13.46 -7.37
N TRP A 146 -12.61 12.63 -7.59
CA TRP A 146 -12.43 11.41 -6.82
C TRP A 146 -11.94 11.71 -5.39
N LYS A 147 -12.54 11.08 -4.39
CA LYS A 147 -12.24 11.31 -2.98
C LYS A 147 -12.04 9.98 -2.26
N VAL A 148 -11.03 9.92 -1.40
CA VAL A 148 -10.72 8.70 -0.64
C VAL A 148 -10.66 9.02 0.84
N LEU A 149 -11.46 8.30 1.64
CA LEU A 149 -11.33 8.28 3.09
C LEU A 149 -10.24 7.26 3.46
N LEU A 150 -9.16 7.71 4.09
CA LEU A 150 -8.08 6.84 4.51
C LEU A 150 -7.49 7.28 5.85
N PHE A 151 -6.83 6.34 6.53
CA PHE A 151 -5.97 6.63 7.67
C PHE A 151 -4.58 7.04 7.16
N ASP A 152 -4.14 8.26 7.46
CA ASP A 152 -2.86 8.78 6.95
C ASP A 152 -1.64 8.41 7.81
N GLY A 153 -1.86 7.60 8.86
CA GLY A 153 -0.86 7.27 9.87
C GLY A 153 -1.05 8.05 11.18
N GLU A 154 -1.84 9.13 11.16
CA GLU A 154 -2.17 9.95 12.33
C GLU A 154 -3.69 10.07 12.53
N THR A 155 -4.42 10.34 11.46
CA THR A 155 -5.86 10.62 11.47
C THR A 155 -6.58 9.96 10.31
N ILE A 156 -7.88 9.73 10.48
CA ILE A 156 -8.76 9.31 9.38
C ILE A 156 -9.40 10.57 8.82
N LYS A 157 -9.18 10.84 7.53
CA LYS A 157 -9.79 11.97 6.83
C LYS A 157 -9.96 11.69 5.35
N THR A 158 -10.82 12.48 4.72
CA THR A 158 -11.02 12.44 3.28
C THR A 158 -9.94 13.25 2.59
N TYR A 159 -9.26 12.65 1.63
CA TYR A 159 -8.32 13.32 0.75
C TYR A 159 -8.94 13.50 -0.63
N THR A 160 -8.63 14.65 -1.23
CA THR A 160 -8.95 15.02 -2.60
C THR A 160 -7.69 15.01 -3.48
N PRO A 161 -7.81 15.07 -4.82
CA PRO A 161 -6.66 15.17 -5.69
C PRO A 161 -5.86 16.47 -5.46
N GLN A 162 -6.51 17.56 -5.06
CA GLN A 162 -5.86 18.81 -4.69
C GLN A 162 -4.99 18.66 -3.42
N ASP A 163 -5.46 17.85 -2.46
CA ASP A 163 -4.65 17.52 -1.27
C ASP A 163 -3.41 16.70 -1.66
N LEU A 164 -3.56 15.72 -2.58
CA LEU A 164 -2.42 14.95 -3.09
C LEU A 164 -1.41 15.82 -3.83
N GLU A 165 -1.89 16.74 -4.66
CA GLU A 165 -1.05 17.70 -5.37
C GLU A 165 -0.22 18.51 -4.38
N SER A 166 -0.84 18.99 -3.30
CA SER A 166 -0.15 19.76 -2.25
C SER A 166 0.86 18.95 -1.46
N LEU A 167 0.77 17.61 -1.46
CA LEU A 167 1.75 16.72 -0.81
C LEU A 167 2.95 16.38 -1.71
N LEU A 168 2.82 16.60 -3.03
CA LEU A 168 3.86 16.35 -4.03
C LEU A 168 4.79 17.56 -4.25
N PHE A 169 4.42 18.74 -3.73
CA PHE A 169 5.17 20.01 -3.78
C PHE A 169 5.60 20.47 -2.39
#